data_AF-A0A4R2I3F9-F1
#
_entry.id   AF-A0A4R2I3F9-F1
#
_cell.length_a   1.000
_cell.length_b   1.000
_cell.length_c   1.000
_cell.angle_alpha   90.00
_cell.angle_beta   90.00
_cell.angle_gamma   90.00
#
_symmetry.space_group_name_H-M   'P 1'
#
loop_
_entity.id
_entity.type
_entity.pdbx_description
1 polymer ?
#
loop_
_entity_poly.entity_id
_entity_poly.type
_entity_poly.pdbx_seq_one_letter_code
_entity_poly.pdbx_strand_id
1 'polypeptide(L)'
;MPARLVATVLAAGFAVLAFLPALPARAATPELPDRIAAAWQSDKIYVDARLRSPGELDRIRTAARGVDFPVYVALVPQTPYTRENISELPTLLHARVGRPGLYVVQVVSDAYWSGQAELFRPAGLKGRTLTSVQLDDKQDLDIVDDQPVPQVVRTIQQAATAYDGRPLPAIPAGDLEPDSSEHGMSVTDREDLSAYIGLGIGALAGFALTLARGLRRRSRRAKSEPDDEPPVDEWARHSEADEWIERAEQALAKLDTRSGKSARQLDQRDDAYRRLDAARTLRADQPEDLLALTGALVLARQAARVAGGGPVQPPCFFDPAHGPGTIQVDWSDDVEVPACRRCAQLVRSGRTPSGLQVWTKSGVLGLNREQVPYWTLDPDDNPMVATGFGALSDELPDRIAGRKDEVR
;
A
#
# COMPACT_ATOMS: atom_id res chain seq x y z
N MET A 1 -73.36 -33.14 -33.90
CA MET A 1 -72.93 -31.75 -34.20
C MET A 1 -73.30 -30.88 -33.00
N PRO A 2 -72.33 -30.56 -32.13
CA PRO A 2 -71.88 -29.16 -32.08
C PRO A 2 -70.37 -29.08 -31.83
N ALA A 3 -69.57 -29.17 -32.89
CA ALA A 3 -68.12 -28.99 -32.85
C ALA A 3 -67.67 -27.58 -33.30
N ARG A 4 -68.62 -26.67 -33.53
CA ARG A 4 -68.36 -25.38 -34.20
C ARG A 4 -68.36 -24.15 -33.30
N LEU A 5 -68.63 -24.28 -32.00
CA LEU A 5 -68.67 -23.14 -31.07
C LEU A 5 -67.43 -23.00 -30.17
N VAL A 6 -66.59 -24.03 -30.06
CA VAL A 6 -65.38 -23.97 -29.22
C VAL A 6 -64.18 -23.39 -29.98
N ALA A 7 -64.17 -23.49 -31.31
CA ALA A 7 -63.04 -23.05 -32.13
C ALA A 7 -62.95 -21.52 -32.30
N THR A 8 -64.07 -20.78 -32.16
CA THR A 8 -64.10 -19.33 -32.38
C THR A 8 -63.71 -18.51 -31.15
N VAL A 9 -63.80 -19.06 -29.94
CA VAL A 9 -63.37 -18.35 -28.71
C VAL A 9 -61.85 -18.45 -28.51
N LEU A 10 -61.21 -19.53 -28.97
CA LEU A 10 -59.75 -19.69 -28.90
C LEU A 10 -58.97 -18.87 -29.95
N ALA A 11 -59.59 -18.53 -31.09
CA ALA A 11 -58.95 -17.70 -32.11
C ALA A 11 -58.95 -16.19 -31.78
N ALA A 12 -59.89 -15.72 -30.95
CA ALA A 12 -59.95 -14.32 -30.52
C ALA A 12 -58.97 -14.00 -29.37
N GLY A 13 -58.56 -14.99 -28.57
CA GLY A 13 -57.58 -14.82 -27.49
C GLY A 13 -56.13 -14.65 -27.97
N PHE A 14 -55.77 -15.26 -29.11
CA PHE A 14 -54.40 -15.19 -29.64
C PHE A 14 -54.14 -13.94 -30.49
N ALA A 15 -55.17 -13.30 -31.04
CA ALA A 15 -55.02 -12.08 -31.84
C ALA A 15 -54.74 -10.82 -30.99
N VAL A 16 -55.06 -10.84 -29.70
CA VAL A 16 -54.81 -9.69 -28.78
C VAL A 16 -53.39 -9.72 -28.22
N LEU A 17 -52.69 -10.86 -28.24
CA LEU A 17 -51.29 -10.93 -27.79
C LEU A 17 -50.26 -10.45 -28.82
N ALA A 18 -50.66 -10.29 -30.08
CA ALA A 18 -49.78 -9.78 -31.15
C ALA A 18 -49.69 -8.24 -31.21
N PHE A 19 -50.51 -7.53 -30.42
CA PHE A 19 -50.56 -6.07 -30.35
C PHE A 19 -50.23 -5.51 -28.96
N LEU A 20 -49.54 -6.29 -28.13
CA LEU A 20 -48.80 -5.69 -27.01
C LEU A 20 -47.66 -4.87 -27.63
N PRO A 21 -47.63 -3.53 -27.47
CA PRO A 21 -46.45 -2.78 -27.84
C PRO A 21 -45.29 -3.41 -27.07
N ALA A 22 -44.28 -3.89 -27.78
CA ALA A 22 -43.02 -4.27 -27.17
C ALA A 22 -42.54 -3.04 -26.40
N LEU A 23 -42.78 -3.04 -25.08
CA LEU A 23 -42.20 -2.05 -24.19
C LEU A 23 -40.71 -2.12 -24.50
N PRO A 24 -40.05 -1.00 -24.88
CA PRO A 24 -38.63 -1.03 -25.12
C PRO A 24 -38.02 -1.66 -23.89
N ALA A 25 -37.30 -2.77 -24.10
CA ALA A 25 -36.53 -3.39 -23.04
C ALA A 25 -35.73 -2.24 -22.42
N ARG A 26 -36.08 -1.86 -21.18
CA ARG A 26 -35.31 -0.88 -20.44
C ARG A 26 -33.96 -1.52 -20.25
N ALA A 27 -33.02 -1.20 -21.15
CA ALA A 27 -31.63 -1.58 -21.00
C ALA A 27 -31.26 -1.18 -19.58
N ALA A 28 -30.76 -2.13 -18.79
CA ALA A 28 -30.28 -1.85 -17.45
C ALA A 28 -29.36 -0.63 -17.57
N THR A 29 -29.61 0.40 -16.75
CA THR A 29 -28.76 1.59 -16.76
C THR A 29 -27.33 1.13 -16.52
N PRO A 30 -26.40 1.38 -17.46
CA PRO A 30 -25.04 0.90 -17.33
C PRO A 30 -24.44 1.40 -16.01
N GLU A 31 -23.63 0.56 -15.38
CA GLU A 31 -22.96 0.91 -14.13
C GLU A 31 -22.08 2.14 -14.33
N LEU A 32 -21.80 2.87 -13.25
CA LEU A 32 -21.06 4.13 -13.33
C LEU A 32 -19.71 3.99 -14.09
N PRO A 33 -18.88 2.95 -13.85
CA PRO A 33 -17.62 2.79 -14.58
C PRO A 33 -17.82 2.54 -16.08
N ASP A 34 -18.86 1.79 -16.47
CA ASP A 34 -19.16 1.52 -17.88
C ASP A 34 -19.57 2.79 -18.62
N ARG A 35 -20.35 3.67 -17.97
CA ARG A 35 -20.75 4.96 -18.55
C ARG A 35 -19.57 5.88 -18.77
N ILE A 36 -18.68 5.98 -17.79
CA ILE A 36 -17.48 6.83 -17.88
C ILE A 36 -16.56 6.30 -18.99
N ALA A 37 -16.29 4.99 -19.01
CA ALA A 37 -15.44 4.38 -20.03
C ALA A 37 -16.00 4.55 -21.44
N ALA A 38 -17.33 4.43 -21.62
CA ALA A 38 -18.00 4.69 -22.89
C ALA A 38 -17.86 6.17 -23.32
N ALA A 39 -18.04 7.12 -22.41
CA ALA A 39 -17.90 8.55 -22.72
C ALA A 39 -16.46 8.92 -23.13
N TRP A 40 -15.46 8.30 -22.51
CA TRP A 40 -14.05 8.49 -22.83
C TRP A 40 -13.62 8.00 -24.22
N GLN A 41 -14.48 7.27 -24.93
CA GLN A 41 -14.26 6.98 -26.35
C GLN A 41 -14.37 8.24 -27.22
N SER A 42 -15.17 9.23 -26.81
CA SER A 42 -15.37 10.49 -27.52
C SER A 42 -14.59 11.67 -26.92
N ASP A 43 -14.70 11.88 -25.60
CA ASP A 43 -13.96 12.93 -24.88
C ASP A 43 -13.39 12.31 -23.61
N LYS A 44 -12.07 12.39 -23.43
CA LYS A 44 -11.36 11.84 -22.27
C LYS A 44 -11.63 12.60 -20.97
N ILE A 45 -12.40 13.68 -21.03
CA ILE A 45 -12.91 14.39 -19.85
C ILE A 45 -14.41 14.12 -19.75
N TYR A 46 -14.80 13.40 -18.70
CA TYR A 46 -16.18 13.11 -18.36
C TYR A 46 -16.62 14.00 -17.20
N VAL A 47 -17.77 14.66 -17.36
CA VAL A 47 -18.45 15.39 -16.28
C VAL A 47 -19.84 14.79 -16.12
N ASP A 48 -20.15 14.26 -14.93
CA ASP A 48 -21.47 13.72 -14.65
C ASP A 48 -22.53 14.82 -14.78
N ALA A 49 -23.63 14.53 -15.48
CA ALA A 49 -24.68 15.51 -15.78
C ALA A 49 -25.35 16.12 -14.53
N ARG A 50 -25.18 15.52 -13.35
CA ARG A 50 -25.68 16.05 -12.08
C ARG A 50 -24.82 17.17 -11.50
N LEU A 51 -23.60 17.34 -11.99
CA LEU A 51 -22.71 18.43 -11.61
C LEU A 51 -22.97 19.64 -12.49
N ARG A 52 -22.80 20.84 -11.94
CA ARG A 52 -22.61 22.03 -12.78
C ARG A 52 -21.28 21.87 -13.50
N SER A 53 -21.21 22.29 -14.77
CA SER A 53 -19.93 22.31 -15.48
C SER A 53 -18.93 23.12 -14.66
N PRO A 54 -17.78 22.53 -14.26
CA PRO A 54 -16.72 23.31 -13.66
C PRO A 54 -16.28 24.39 -14.64
N GLY A 55 -15.89 25.55 -14.12
CA GLY A 55 -15.14 26.52 -14.91
C GLY A 55 -13.82 25.91 -15.37
N GLU A 56 -13.25 26.42 -16.46
CA GLU A 56 -11.85 26.17 -16.83
C GLU A 56 -11.45 24.73 -17.20
N LEU A 57 -12.39 23.88 -17.66
CA LEU A 57 -12.06 22.55 -18.20
C LEU A 57 -10.98 22.58 -19.30
N ASP A 58 -10.86 23.69 -20.03
CA ASP A 58 -9.82 23.89 -21.05
C ASP A 58 -8.40 23.94 -20.48
N ARG A 59 -8.23 24.29 -19.20
CA ARG A 59 -6.93 24.18 -18.50
C ARG A 59 -6.53 22.72 -18.35
N ILE A 60 -7.46 21.84 -17.96
CA ILE A 60 -7.22 20.39 -17.89
C ILE A 60 -6.84 19.86 -19.28
N ARG A 61 -7.57 20.26 -20.33
CA ARG A 61 -7.26 19.86 -21.72
C ARG A 61 -5.87 20.33 -22.15
N THR A 62 -5.47 21.53 -21.73
CA THR A 62 -4.16 22.09 -22.06
C THR A 62 -3.04 21.35 -21.33
N ALA A 63 -3.19 21.10 -20.03
CA ALA A 63 -2.25 20.29 -19.26
C ALA A 63 -2.11 18.86 -19.83
N ALA A 64 -3.24 18.22 -20.16
CA ALA A 64 -3.25 16.89 -20.77
C ALA A 64 -2.55 16.82 -22.13
N ARG A 65 -2.55 17.90 -22.92
CA ARG A 65 -1.80 17.99 -24.19
C ARG A 65 -0.30 18.22 -23.99
N GLY A 66 0.12 18.67 -22.81
CA GLY A 66 1.51 18.97 -22.49
C GLY A 66 2.33 17.76 -22.03
N VAL A 67 1.70 16.59 -21.90
CA VAL A 67 2.34 15.35 -21.43
C VAL A 67 2.37 14.29 -22.54
N ASP A 68 3.36 13.40 -22.46
CA ASP A 68 3.61 12.38 -23.49
C ASP A 68 2.79 11.08 -23.30
N PHE A 69 1.74 11.12 -22.46
CA PHE A 69 0.84 9.99 -22.20
C PHE A 69 -0.64 10.41 -22.20
N PRO A 70 -1.59 9.49 -22.48
CA PRO A 70 -3.02 9.80 -22.41
C PRO A 70 -3.47 10.17 -20.99
N VAL A 71 -4.32 11.18 -20.86
CA VAL A 71 -4.96 11.55 -19.58
C VAL A 71 -6.47 11.38 -19.69
N TYR A 72 -7.06 10.68 -18.73
CA TYR A 72 -8.49 10.44 -18.59
C TYR A 72 -8.97 11.03 -17.26
N VAL A 73 -10.00 11.89 -17.30
CA VAL A 73 -10.51 12.60 -16.13
C VAL A 73 -12.02 12.38 -16.01
N ALA A 74 -12.49 12.01 -14.82
CA ALA A 74 -13.90 11.87 -14.51
C ALA A 74 -14.26 12.73 -13.28
N LEU A 75 -15.20 13.64 -13.45
CA LEU A 75 -15.78 14.44 -12.38
C LEU A 75 -17.18 13.88 -12.06
N VAL A 76 -17.37 13.38 -10.85
CA VAL A 76 -18.59 12.67 -10.44
C VAL A 76 -19.10 13.20 -9.09
N PRO A 77 -20.42 13.19 -8.81
CA PRO A 77 -20.92 13.62 -7.51
C PRO A 77 -20.64 12.57 -6.43
N GLN A 78 -20.70 13.01 -5.18
CA GLN A 78 -20.66 12.09 -4.05
C GLN A 78 -21.97 11.27 -3.98
N THR A 79 -21.83 9.95 -3.98
CA THR A 79 -22.91 8.96 -3.89
C THR A 79 -22.45 7.82 -2.98
N PRO A 80 -23.36 6.97 -2.45
CA PRO A 80 -22.94 5.78 -1.70
C PRO A 80 -21.94 4.91 -2.45
N TYR A 81 -22.19 4.68 -3.75
CA TYR A 81 -21.28 3.91 -4.62
C TYR A 81 -19.90 4.56 -4.73
N THR A 82 -19.85 5.87 -5.00
CA THR A 82 -18.55 6.57 -5.12
C THR A 82 -17.84 6.67 -3.78
N ARG A 83 -18.51 6.73 -2.63
CA ARG A 83 -17.83 6.68 -1.31
C ARG A 83 -17.16 5.33 -1.06
N GLU A 84 -17.81 4.24 -1.43
CA GLU A 84 -17.31 2.88 -1.15
C GLU A 84 -16.22 2.44 -2.15
N ASN A 85 -16.29 2.90 -3.40
CA ASN A 85 -15.46 2.38 -4.49
C ASN A 85 -14.44 3.37 -5.07
N ILE A 86 -14.32 4.61 -4.54
CA ILE A 86 -13.47 5.66 -5.14
C ILE A 86 -12.02 5.21 -5.37
N SER A 87 -11.45 4.45 -4.44
CA SER A 87 -10.07 3.94 -4.51
C SER A 87 -9.85 2.93 -5.63
N GLU A 88 -10.90 2.20 -6.01
CA GLU A 88 -10.83 1.16 -7.06
C GLU A 88 -11.22 1.70 -8.44
N LEU A 89 -11.91 2.85 -8.50
CA LEU A 89 -12.43 3.41 -9.75
C LEU A 89 -11.35 3.63 -10.82
N PRO A 90 -10.17 4.21 -10.55
CA PRO A 90 -9.12 4.34 -11.56
C PRO A 90 -8.71 2.99 -12.18
N THR A 91 -8.51 1.97 -11.34
CA THR A 91 -8.20 0.60 -11.79
C THR A 91 -9.36 -0.01 -12.60
N LEU A 92 -10.61 0.10 -12.12
CA LEU A 92 -11.79 -0.43 -12.82
C LEU A 92 -12.05 0.24 -14.17
N LEU A 93 -11.72 1.53 -14.28
CA LEU A 93 -11.83 2.31 -15.51
C LEU A 93 -10.70 1.98 -16.48
N HIS A 94 -9.47 1.80 -15.98
CA HIS A 94 -8.36 1.32 -16.80
C HIS A 94 -8.67 -0.05 -17.41
N ALA A 95 -9.21 -0.99 -16.62
CA ALA A 95 -9.60 -2.32 -17.10
C ALA A 95 -10.63 -2.28 -18.24
N ARG A 96 -11.51 -1.26 -18.27
CA ARG A 96 -12.54 -1.09 -19.31
C ARG A 96 -12.01 -0.39 -20.56
N VAL A 97 -11.09 0.56 -20.39
CA VAL A 97 -10.51 1.32 -21.50
C VAL A 97 -9.38 0.55 -22.18
N GLY A 98 -8.60 -0.22 -21.40
CA GLY A 98 -7.51 -1.06 -21.88
C GLY A 98 -6.33 -0.29 -22.51
N ARG A 99 -6.11 0.97 -22.11
CA ARG A 99 -5.02 1.81 -22.64
C ARG A 99 -4.13 2.33 -21.51
N PRO A 100 -2.80 2.43 -21.70
CA PRO A 100 -1.95 3.12 -20.73
C PRO A 100 -2.30 4.62 -20.68
N GLY A 101 -2.03 5.24 -19.55
CA GLY A 101 -2.31 6.65 -19.30
C GLY A 101 -2.59 6.96 -17.83
N LEU A 102 -2.79 8.24 -17.54
CA LEU A 102 -3.23 8.73 -16.23
C LEU A 102 -4.75 8.68 -16.14
N TYR A 103 -5.26 8.10 -15.06
CA TYR A 103 -6.69 7.99 -14.77
C TYR A 103 -7.00 8.76 -13.49
N VAL A 104 -7.74 9.86 -13.60
CA VAL A 104 -8.11 10.73 -12.48
C VAL A 104 -9.62 10.70 -12.27
N VAL A 105 -10.06 10.36 -11.06
CA VAL A 105 -11.47 10.42 -10.65
C VAL A 105 -11.59 11.40 -9.49
N GLN A 106 -12.36 12.45 -9.68
CA GLN A 106 -12.67 13.45 -8.64
C GLN A 106 -14.13 13.34 -8.25
N VAL A 107 -14.37 13.12 -6.96
CA VAL A 107 -15.69 13.23 -6.34
C VAL A 107 -15.88 14.68 -5.93
N VAL A 108 -16.91 15.33 -6.47
CA VAL A 108 -17.21 16.75 -6.27
C VAL A 108 -18.52 16.91 -5.52
N SER A 109 -18.54 17.78 -4.51
CA SER A 109 -19.74 18.25 -3.83
C SER A 109 -19.57 19.72 -3.43
N ASP A 110 -20.66 20.38 -3.04
CA ASP A 110 -20.68 21.82 -2.73
C ASP A 110 -19.76 22.24 -1.56
N ALA A 111 -19.34 21.30 -0.71
CA ALA A 111 -18.53 21.59 0.49
C ALA A 111 -17.31 20.66 0.65
N TYR A 112 -17.10 19.75 -0.29
CA TYR A 112 -16.08 18.71 -0.18
C TYR A 112 -15.75 18.12 -1.54
N TRP A 113 -14.47 17.87 -1.76
CA TRP A 113 -14.00 17.23 -2.97
C TRP A 113 -12.80 16.33 -2.63
N SER A 114 -12.74 15.18 -3.29
CA SER A 114 -11.66 14.22 -3.10
C SER A 114 -11.38 13.44 -4.37
N GLY A 115 -10.09 13.22 -4.61
CA GLY A 115 -9.60 12.59 -5.84
C GLY A 115 -8.91 11.26 -5.57
N GLN A 116 -8.92 10.40 -6.58
CA GLN A 116 -8.00 9.28 -6.72
C GLN A 116 -7.39 9.34 -8.12
N ALA A 117 -6.09 9.09 -8.20
CA ALA A 117 -5.35 9.14 -9.46
C ALA A 117 -4.33 8.00 -9.55
N GLU A 118 -4.31 7.33 -10.70
CA GLU A 118 -3.42 6.21 -10.97
C GLU A 118 -2.83 6.32 -12.38
N LEU A 119 -1.52 6.14 -12.50
CA LEU A 119 -0.79 6.23 -13.76
C LEU A 119 -0.44 4.82 -14.25
N PHE A 120 -0.94 4.42 -15.41
CA PHE A 120 -0.66 3.12 -16.03
C PHE A 120 0.33 3.29 -17.19
N ARG A 121 1.45 2.59 -17.17
CA ARG A 121 2.47 2.68 -18.22
C ARG A 121 2.29 1.59 -19.28
N PRO A 122 2.79 1.78 -20.51
CA PRO A 122 2.85 0.71 -21.51
C PRO A 122 3.53 -0.53 -20.90
N ALA A 123 3.03 -1.73 -21.24
CA ALA A 123 3.39 -3.03 -20.64
C ALA A 123 2.78 -3.36 -19.26
N GLY A 124 1.76 -2.64 -18.78
CA GLY A 124 0.91 -3.12 -17.67
C GLY A 124 1.49 -2.97 -16.26
N LEU A 125 2.70 -2.42 -16.13
CA LEU A 125 3.23 -1.98 -14.85
C LEU A 125 2.29 -0.93 -14.23
N LYS A 126 1.64 -1.27 -13.11
CA LYS A 126 0.96 -0.29 -12.26
C LYS A 126 1.99 0.77 -11.89
N GLY A 127 1.89 1.96 -12.48
CA GLY A 127 2.63 3.11 -12.01
C GLY A 127 2.08 3.52 -10.66
N ARG A 128 2.95 4.09 -9.84
CA ARG A 128 2.69 4.55 -8.48
C ARG A 128 1.28 5.17 -8.36
N THR A 129 0.51 4.73 -7.38
CA THR A 129 -0.66 5.45 -6.90
C THR A 129 -0.23 6.88 -6.55
N LEU A 130 -0.76 7.90 -7.23
CA LEU A 130 -0.37 9.29 -7.00
C LEU A 130 -1.04 9.88 -5.75
N THR A 131 -1.87 9.10 -5.06
CA THR A 131 -2.52 9.48 -3.80
C THR A 131 -1.48 9.82 -2.70
N SER A 132 -0.26 9.26 -2.74
CA SER A 132 0.82 9.65 -1.81
C SER A 132 1.48 10.99 -2.17
N VAL A 133 1.49 11.38 -3.45
CA VAL A 133 2.06 12.66 -3.92
C VAL A 133 1.04 13.81 -3.76
N GLN A 134 -0.25 13.48 -3.67
CA GLN A 134 -1.31 14.43 -3.29
C GLN A 134 -1.29 14.78 -1.79
N LEU A 135 -0.64 13.98 -0.93
CA LEU A 135 -0.56 14.21 0.51
C LEU A 135 0.66 15.07 0.90
N ASP A 136 1.77 15.00 0.15
CA ASP A 136 2.96 15.86 0.35
C ASP A 136 2.69 17.31 -0.09
N ASP A 137 2.03 17.54 -1.24
CA ASP A 137 1.73 18.91 -1.68
C ASP A 137 0.59 19.57 -0.87
N LYS A 138 -0.32 18.80 -0.27
CA LYS A 138 -1.44 19.35 0.54
C LYS A 138 -1.01 19.90 1.90
N GLN A 139 0.17 19.50 2.39
CA GLN A 139 0.69 19.98 3.67
C GLN A 139 1.59 21.21 3.51
N ASP A 140 2.12 21.47 2.30
CA ASP A 140 3.10 22.53 2.05
C ASP A 140 2.65 23.63 1.07
N LEU A 141 1.59 23.42 0.27
CA LEU A 141 1.14 24.38 -0.75
C LEU A 141 -0.37 24.62 -0.64
N ASP A 142 -0.76 25.85 -0.28
CA ASP A 142 -2.15 26.33 -0.15
C ASP A 142 -2.88 26.40 -1.51
N ILE A 143 -2.98 25.27 -2.20
CA ILE A 143 -3.68 25.17 -3.49
C ILE A 143 -5.17 25.30 -3.24
N VAL A 144 -5.79 26.23 -3.97
CA VAL A 144 -7.24 26.51 -3.91
C VAL A 144 -8.05 25.21 -3.93
N ASP A 145 -8.88 25.05 -2.90
CA ASP A 145 -9.64 23.83 -2.66
C ASP A 145 -11.17 23.98 -2.77
N ASP A 146 -11.64 25.10 -3.28
CA ASP A 146 -13.05 25.28 -3.63
C ASP A 146 -13.37 24.80 -5.07
N GLN A 147 -12.35 24.44 -5.86
CA GLN A 147 -12.48 24.06 -7.27
C GLN A 147 -11.68 22.78 -7.57
N PRO A 148 -12.23 21.82 -8.35
CA PRO A 148 -11.53 20.58 -8.65
C PRO A 148 -10.38 20.73 -9.65
N VAL A 149 -10.35 21.83 -10.42
CA VAL A 149 -9.46 22.00 -11.58
C VAL A 149 -7.98 22.16 -11.19
N PRO A 150 -7.59 23.04 -10.23
CA PRO A 150 -6.19 23.22 -9.84
C PRO A 150 -5.50 21.91 -9.42
N GLN A 151 -6.12 21.10 -8.56
CA GLN A 151 -5.52 19.81 -8.18
C GLN A 151 -5.45 18.80 -9.33
N VAL A 152 -6.42 18.78 -10.26
CA VAL A 152 -6.33 17.90 -11.44
C VAL A 152 -5.14 18.29 -12.31
N VAL A 153 -4.94 19.59 -12.54
CA VAL A 153 -3.77 20.10 -13.29
C VAL A 153 -2.47 19.74 -12.57
N ARG A 154 -2.40 19.94 -11.26
CA ARG A 154 -1.23 19.56 -10.45
C ARG A 154 -0.95 18.06 -10.51
N THR A 155 -1.98 17.24 -10.43
CA THR A 155 -1.87 15.77 -10.55
C THR A 155 -1.29 15.37 -11.91
N ILE A 156 -1.67 16.03 -13.01
CA ILE A 156 -1.11 15.79 -14.34
C ILE A 156 0.39 16.13 -14.38
N GLN A 157 0.80 17.23 -13.76
CA GLN A 157 2.21 17.64 -13.69
C GLN A 157 3.04 16.64 -12.87
N GLN A 158 2.54 16.19 -11.73
CA GLN A 158 3.18 15.16 -10.90
C GLN A 158 3.29 13.83 -11.64
N ALA A 159 2.25 13.45 -12.38
CA ALA A 159 2.29 12.26 -13.24
C ALA A 159 3.37 12.41 -14.33
N ALA A 160 3.56 13.61 -14.88
CA ALA A 160 4.64 13.88 -15.83
C ALA A 160 6.00 13.64 -15.18
N THR A 161 6.27 14.28 -14.03
CA THR A 161 7.49 14.06 -13.25
C THR A 161 7.75 12.58 -12.96
N ALA A 162 6.72 11.81 -12.60
CA ALA A 162 6.85 10.38 -12.35
C ALA A 162 7.05 9.55 -13.63
N TYR A 163 6.60 10.04 -14.79
CA TYR A 163 6.67 9.34 -16.07
C TYR A 163 8.01 9.56 -16.79
N ASP A 164 8.52 10.79 -16.80
CA ASP A 164 9.71 11.19 -17.58
C ASP A 164 10.80 11.91 -16.78
N GLY A 165 10.61 12.08 -15.47
CA GLY A 165 11.59 12.73 -14.59
C GLY A 165 11.64 14.25 -14.71
N ARG A 166 10.71 14.91 -15.42
CA ARG A 166 10.69 16.38 -15.53
C ARG A 166 10.42 17.02 -14.16
N PRO A 167 11.12 18.12 -13.80
CA PRO A 167 10.84 18.82 -12.57
C PRO A 167 9.43 19.44 -12.58
N LEU A 168 8.79 19.50 -11.41
CA LEU A 168 7.49 20.13 -11.25
C LEU A 168 7.58 21.63 -11.58
N PRO A 169 6.69 22.17 -12.43
CA PRO A 169 6.63 23.61 -12.67
C PRO A 169 6.10 24.34 -11.43
N ALA A 170 6.40 25.64 -11.34
CA ALA A 170 5.87 26.51 -10.29
C ALA A 170 4.33 26.59 -10.37
N ILE A 171 3.68 26.69 -9.22
CA ILE A 171 2.22 26.82 -9.13
C ILE A 171 1.82 28.25 -9.54
N PRO A 172 0.84 28.43 -10.44
CA PRO A 172 0.32 29.75 -10.76
C PRO A 172 -0.24 30.45 -9.53
N ALA A 173 0.02 31.75 -9.35
CA ALA A 173 -0.46 32.50 -8.20
C ALA A 173 -2.00 32.51 -8.04
N GLY A 174 -2.75 32.33 -9.13
CA GLY A 174 -4.21 32.22 -9.09
C GLY A 174 -4.74 30.85 -8.66
N ASP A 175 -3.87 29.85 -8.54
CA ASP A 175 -4.18 28.51 -8.04
C ASP A 175 -3.78 28.38 -6.56
N LEU A 176 -3.21 29.42 -5.96
CA LEU A 176 -2.85 29.50 -4.54
C LEU A 176 -3.87 30.38 -3.80
N GLU A 177 -4.21 30.04 -2.57
CA GLU A 177 -4.88 30.96 -1.67
C GLU A 177 -3.91 32.12 -1.33
N PRO A 178 -4.38 33.38 -1.32
CA PRO A 178 -3.58 34.47 -0.79
C PRO A 178 -3.32 34.19 0.69
N ASP A 179 -2.06 34.31 1.13
CA ASP A 179 -1.66 34.21 2.53
C ASP A 179 -2.63 35.03 3.38
N SER A 180 -3.49 34.35 4.14
CA SER A 180 -4.44 34.99 5.06
C SER A 180 -3.68 35.41 6.32
N SER A 181 -2.69 36.30 6.15
CA SER A 181 -2.05 37.03 7.22
C SER A 181 -2.91 38.22 7.64
N GLU A 182 -4.13 37.94 8.09
CA GLU A 182 -4.86 38.78 9.02
C GLU A 182 -5.49 37.83 10.05
N HIS A 183 -4.74 37.57 11.12
CA HIS A 183 -5.36 37.21 12.40
C HIS A 183 -6.22 38.41 12.83
N GLY A 184 -7.42 38.50 12.26
CA GLY A 184 -8.52 39.25 12.83
C GLY A 184 -8.82 38.63 14.18
N MET A 185 -8.40 39.32 15.24
CA MET A 185 -8.79 39.04 16.62
C MET A 185 -10.29 38.72 16.66
N SER A 186 -10.63 37.49 17.02
CA SER A 186 -12.03 37.08 17.19
C SER A 186 -12.63 37.79 18.42
N VAL A 187 -13.96 37.90 18.41
CA VAL A 187 -14.83 38.64 19.33
C VAL A 187 -14.72 38.13 20.78
N THR A 188 -13.62 38.46 21.43
CA THR A 188 -13.43 38.53 22.89
C THR A 188 -12.50 39.69 23.30
N ASP A 189 -11.97 40.45 22.32
CA ASP A 189 -11.00 41.54 22.53
C ASP A 189 -11.59 42.97 22.41
N ARG A 190 -12.90 43.16 22.62
CA ARG A 190 -13.49 44.51 22.51
C ARG A 190 -14.25 45.06 23.72
N GLU A 191 -14.34 44.31 24.81
CA GLU A 191 -14.98 44.80 26.03
C GLU A 191 -14.18 44.36 27.26
N ASP A 192 -13.03 45.00 27.52
CA ASP A 192 -12.53 45.24 28.89
C ASP A 192 -11.28 46.14 28.92
N LEU A 193 -11.36 47.31 28.27
CA LEU A 193 -10.37 48.38 28.40
C LEU A 193 -10.53 49.20 29.70
N SER A 194 -11.17 48.66 30.74
CA SER A 194 -11.37 49.38 32.00
C SER A 194 -11.28 48.49 33.24
N ALA A 195 -10.25 47.65 33.35
CA ALA A 195 -9.95 46.98 34.63
C ALA A 195 -8.45 46.64 34.84
N TYR A 196 -7.54 47.18 34.05
CA TYR A 196 -6.12 46.80 34.05
C TYR A 196 -5.22 47.66 34.97
N ILE A 197 -5.61 47.83 36.25
CA ILE A 197 -4.70 48.40 37.28
C ILE A 197 -4.58 47.51 38.54
N GLY A 198 -5.38 46.44 38.72
CA GLY A 198 -5.50 45.80 40.04
C GLY A 198 -4.68 44.54 40.37
N LEU A 199 -4.34 43.66 39.42
CA LEU A 199 -4.17 42.23 39.79
C LEU A 199 -2.94 41.53 39.19
N GLY A 200 -1.79 42.20 39.15
CA GLY A 200 -0.54 41.65 38.61
C GLY A 200 0.17 40.60 39.47
N ILE A 201 -0.11 40.51 40.78
CA ILE A 201 0.71 39.70 41.70
C ILE A 201 0.10 38.32 42.01
N GLY A 202 -1.23 38.17 41.98
CA GLY A 202 -1.89 36.89 42.29
C GLY A 202 -1.80 35.84 41.18
N ALA A 203 -1.74 36.28 39.92
CA ALA A 203 -1.80 35.38 38.76
C ALA A 203 -0.52 34.55 38.58
N LEU A 204 0.65 35.09 38.89
CA LEU A 204 1.92 34.38 38.71
C LEU A 204 2.09 33.23 39.71
N ALA A 205 1.63 33.38 40.96
CA ALA A 205 1.68 32.32 41.95
C ALA A 205 0.69 31.18 41.64
N GLY A 206 -0.52 31.51 41.17
CA GLY A 206 -1.51 30.51 40.74
C GLY A 206 -1.10 29.77 39.47
N PHE A 207 -0.49 30.47 38.51
CA PHE A 207 0.00 29.89 37.26
C PHE A 207 1.23 28.98 37.49
N ALA A 208 2.17 29.38 38.36
CA ALA A 208 3.30 28.54 38.72
C ALA A 208 2.86 27.26 39.47
N LEU A 209 1.84 27.33 40.34
CA LEU A 209 1.34 26.17 41.09
C LEU A 209 0.56 25.19 40.20
N THR A 210 -0.17 25.69 39.20
CA THR A 210 -0.90 24.89 38.21
C THR A 210 0.03 24.28 37.16
N LEU A 211 1.06 25.01 36.70
CA LEU A 211 2.16 24.45 35.90
C LEU A 211 2.94 23.38 36.66
N ALA A 212 3.29 23.60 37.94
CA ALA A 212 4.00 22.61 38.73
C ALA A 212 3.16 21.35 39.00
N ARG A 213 1.84 21.48 39.22
CA ARG A 213 0.92 20.34 39.34
C ARG A 213 0.65 19.64 38.00
N GLY A 214 0.59 20.41 36.91
CA GLY A 214 0.43 19.91 35.54
C GLY A 214 1.65 19.14 35.07
N LEU A 215 2.85 19.65 35.33
CA LEU A 215 4.13 19.00 35.03
C LEU A 215 4.37 17.76 35.90
N ARG A 216 3.98 17.76 37.18
CA ARG A 216 4.01 16.54 38.04
C ARG A 216 2.97 15.49 37.64
N ARG A 217 1.82 15.88 37.08
CA ARG A 217 0.83 14.94 36.51
C ARG A 217 1.28 14.44 35.13
N ARG A 218 1.94 15.28 34.34
CA ARG A 218 2.53 14.92 33.04
C ARG A 218 3.76 14.04 33.20
N SER A 219 4.59 14.20 34.22
CA SER A 219 5.69 13.25 34.49
C SER A 219 5.21 11.90 35.07
N ARG A 220 3.96 11.84 35.57
CA ARG A 220 3.29 10.59 35.97
C ARG A 220 2.46 9.95 34.85
N ARG A 221 2.12 10.69 33.78
CA ARG A 221 1.42 10.21 32.57
C ARG A 221 2.33 10.02 31.36
N ALA A 222 3.48 10.69 31.32
CA ALA A 222 4.56 10.50 30.35
C ALA A 222 5.52 9.39 30.82
N LYS A 223 4.96 8.37 31.45
CA LYS A 223 5.57 7.04 31.60
C LYS A 223 4.68 6.01 30.91
N SER A 224 4.19 6.41 29.74
CA SER A 224 3.70 5.52 28.70
C SER A 224 4.43 6.02 27.46
N GLU A 225 5.56 5.39 27.18
CA GLU A 225 6.21 5.46 25.88
C GLU A 225 5.17 5.13 24.79
N PRO A 226 5.28 5.72 23.59
CA PRO A 226 4.59 5.16 22.43
C PRO A 226 5.02 3.71 22.30
N ASP A 227 4.10 2.77 22.08
CA ASP A 227 4.44 1.38 21.77
C ASP A 227 5.33 1.35 20.51
N ASP A 228 6.65 1.32 20.73
CA ASP A 228 7.68 0.84 19.79
C ASP A 228 7.59 -0.70 19.69
N GLU A 229 6.40 -1.28 19.77
CA GLU A 229 6.22 -2.73 19.73
C GLU A 229 6.20 -3.14 18.24
N PRO A 230 7.16 -3.95 17.78
CA PRO A 230 7.16 -4.46 16.42
C PRO A 230 5.89 -5.28 16.16
N PRO A 231 5.44 -5.37 14.89
CA PRO A 231 4.19 -6.06 14.53
C PRO A 231 4.22 -7.58 14.83
N VAL A 232 5.39 -8.09 15.19
CA VAL A 232 5.63 -9.40 15.80
C VAL A 232 6.35 -9.13 17.11
N ASP A 233 5.88 -9.70 18.22
CA ASP A 233 6.61 -9.67 19.48
C ASP A 233 8.06 -10.13 19.20
N GLU A 234 9.03 -9.20 19.27
CA GLU A 234 10.45 -9.46 19.01
C GLU A 234 10.89 -10.66 19.85
N TRP A 235 10.40 -10.76 21.09
CA TRP A 235 10.64 -11.89 21.97
C TRP A 235 10.12 -13.22 21.41
N ALA A 236 8.94 -13.23 20.78
CA ALA A 236 8.42 -14.42 20.11
C ALA A 236 9.34 -14.86 18.97
N ARG A 237 9.89 -13.92 18.18
CA ARG A 237 10.85 -14.23 17.10
C ARG A 237 12.21 -14.70 17.63
N HIS A 238 12.68 -14.17 18.76
CA HIS A 238 13.86 -14.71 19.46
C HIS A 238 13.63 -16.17 19.86
N SER A 239 12.52 -16.42 20.56
CA SER A 239 12.16 -17.76 21.02
C SER A 239 12.07 -18.76 19.87
N GLU A 240 11.45 -18.38 18.75
CA GLU A 240 11.35 -19.24 17.57
C GLU A 240 12.74 -19.54 16.98
N ALA A 241 13.60 -18.54 16.82
CA ALA A 241 14.92 -18.74 16.26
C ALA A 241 15.76 -19.69 17.13
N ASP A 242 15.76 -19.47 18.45
CA ASP A 242 16.52 -20.29 19.40
C ASP A 242 16.01 -21.73 19.43
N GLU A 243 14.68 -21.93 19.47
CA GLU A 243 14.07 -23.25 19.43
C GLU A 243 14.42 -24.02 18.14
N TRP A 244 14.48 -23.34 17.00
CA TRP A 244 14.89 -23.97 15.74
C TRP A 244 16.39 -24.25 15.67
N ILE A 245 17.24 -23.41 16.28
CA ILE A 245 18.69 -23.68 16.40
C ILE A 245 18.91 -24.94 17.23
N GLU A 246 18.24 -25.07 18.39
CA GLU A 246 18.33 -26.27 19.21
C GLU A 246 17.86 -27.53 18.45
N ARG A 247 16.77 -27.43 17.69
CA ARG A 247 16.31 -28.54 16.83
C ARG A 247 17.33 -28.92 15.75
N ALA A 248 17.99 -27.94 15.14
CA ALA A 248 19.02 -28.18 14.14
C ALA A 248 20.24 -28.88 14.76
N GLU A 249 20.66 -28.44 15.94
CA GLU A 249 21.74 -29.07 16.71
C GLU A 249 21.43 -30.52 17.05
N GLN A 250 20.21 -30.80 17.54
CA GLN A 250 19.77 -32.16 17.84
C GLN A 250 19.74 -33.04 16.59
N ALA A 251 19.26 -32.50 15.46
CA ALA A 251 19.22 -33.22 14.18
C ALA A 251 20.64 -33.54 13.67
N LEU A 252 21.57 -32.59 13.76
CA LEU A 252 22.97 -32.77 13.41
C LEU A 252 23.67 -33.79 14.32
N ALA A 253 23.48 -33.70 15.64
CA ALA A 253 24.03 -34.68 16.59
C ALA A 253 23.53 -36.10 16.28
N LYS A 254 22.25 -36.25 15.92
CA LYS A 254 21.69 -37.53 15.50
C LYS A 254 22.28 -38.02 14.16
N LEU A 255 22.57 -37.12 13.23
CA LEU A 255 23.24 -37.48 11.98
C LEU A 255 24.68 -37.94 12.27
N ASP A 256 25.40 -37.26 13.15
CA ASP A 256 26.79 -37.54 13.47
C ASP A 256 27.02 -38.87 14.16
N THR A 257 26.11 -39.29 15.04
CA THR A 257 26.17 -40.59 15.71
C THR A 257 26.01 -41.80 14.75
N ARG A 258 25.55 -41.59 13.51
CA ARG A 258 25.42 -42.68 12.53
C ARG A 258 26.78 -43.18 12.05
N SER A 259 26.97 -44.50 12.06
CA SER A 259 28.12 -45.17 11.46
C SER A 259 27.87 -45.49 9.98
N GLY A 260 28.93 -45.54 9.17
CA GLY A 260 28.83 -45.93 7.75
C GLY A 260 28.09 -44.92 6.86
N LYS A 261 28.33 -43.62 7.06
CA LYS A 261 27.69 -42.56 6.26
C LYS A 261 28.12 -42.66 4.79
N SER A 262 27.15 -42.58 3.88
CA SER A 262 27.41 -42.39 2.44
C SER A 262 27.99 -41.01 2.15
N ALA A 263 28.65 -40.83 1.00
CA ALA A 263 29.13 -39.52 0.54
C ALA A 263 28.02 -38.45 0.58
N ARG A 264 26.83 -38.76 0.05
CA ARG A 264 25.66 -37.89 0.12
C ARG A 264 25.29 -37.47 1.55
N GLN A 265 25.42 -38.36 2.53
CA GLN A 265 25.13 -38.04 3.94
C GLN A 265 26.21 -37.18 4.57
N LEU A 266 27.46 -37.27 4.11
CA LEU A 266 28.53 -36.35 4.49
C LEU A 266 28.28 -34.96 3.89
N ASP A 267 27.90 -34.88 2.61
CA ASP A 267 27.53 -33.61 1.96
C ASP A 267 26.34 -32.94 2.67
N GLN A 268 25.31 -33.73 3.02
CA GLN A 268 24.17 -33.24 3.82
C GLN A 268 24.61 -32.73 5.19
N ARG A 269 25.51 -33.46 5.86
CA ARG A 269 26.03 -33.04 7.16
C ARG A 269 26.76 -31.71 7.04
N ASP A 270 27.64 -31.57 6.05
CA ASP A 270 28.46 -30.39 5.87
C ASP A 270 27.60 -29.17 5.45
N ASP A 271 26.58 -29.36 4.61
CA ASP A 271 25.59 -28.31 4.29
C ASP A 271 24.77 -27.88 5.52
N ALA A 272 24.31 -28.84 6.32
CA ALA A 272 23.59 -28.54 7.55
C ALA A 272 24.46 -27.78 8.57
N TYR A 273 25.75 -28.12 8.67
CA TYR A 273 26.70 -27.38 9.49
C TYR A 273 26.88 -25.94 9.02
N ARG A 274 27.08 -25.70 7.71
CA ARG A 274 27.22 -24.34 7.16
C ARG A 274 26.00 -23.47 7.49
N ARG A 275 24.79 -24.01 7.30
CA ARG A 275 23.55 -23.28 7.61
C ARG A 275 23.38 -22.99 9.09
N LEU A 276 23.68 -23.97 9.95
CA LEU A 276 23.60 -23.77 11.40
C LEU A 276 24.62 -22.73 11.88
N ASP A 277 25.83 -22.72 11.33
CA ASP A 277 26.85 -21.73 11.69
C ASP A 277 26.44 -20.31 11.26
N ALA A 278 25.88 -20.17 10.05
CA ALA A 278 25.32 -18.90 9.59
C ALA A 278 24.13 -18.44 10.46
N ALA A 279 23.25 -19.36 10.88
CA ALA A 279 22.15 -19.05 11.79
C ALA A 279 22.64 -18.53 13.15
N ARG A 280 23.65 -19.19 13.73
CA ARG A 280 24.28 -18.77 15.00
C ARG A 280 24.99 -17.43 14.87
N THR A 281 25.67 -17.19 13.74
CA THR A 281 26.35 -15.92 13.45
C THR A 281 25.34 -14.78 13.43
N LEU A 282 24.21 -14.95 12.73
CA LEU A 282 23.13 -13.95 12.73
C LEU A 282 22.58 -13.68 14.14
N ARG A 283 22.33 -14.73 14.94
CA ARG A 283 21.87 -14.55 16.33
C ARG A 283 22.87 -13.85 17.22
N ALA A 284 24.17 -14.09 17.03
CA ALA A 284 25.22 -13.50 17.84
C ALA A 284 25.50 -12.03 17.47
N ASP A 285 25.55 -11.73 16.18
CA ASP A 285 25.99 -10.41 15.69
C ASP A 285 24.89 -9.34 15.81
N GLN A 286 23.64 -9.71 15.55
CA GLN A 286 22.51 -8.77 15.47
C GLN A 286 21.28 -9.34 16.19
N PRO A 287 21.35 -9.50 17.52
CA PRO A 287 20.33 -10.22 18.27
C PRO A 287 18.95 -9.58 18.22
N GLU A 288 18.86 -8.25 18.08
CA GLU A 288 17.61 -7.48 18.08
C GLU A 288 17.13 -7.08 16.68
N ASP A 289 17.89 -7.37 15.62
CA ASP A 289 17.45 -7.04 14.25
C ASP A 289 16.44 -8.08 13.76
N LEU A 290 15.23 -7.64 13.45
CA LEU A 290 14.16 -8.51 12.96
C LEU A 290 14.55 -9.24 11.66
N LEU A 291 15.33 -8.62 10.78
CA LEU A 291 15.83 -9.29 9.58
C LEU A 291 16.82 -10.40 9.96
N ALA A 292 17.86 -10.10 10.74
CA ALA A 292 18.81 -11.09 11.23
C ALA A 292 18.15 -12.26 11.97
N LEU A 293 17.21 -11.96 12.88
CA LEU A 293 16.38 -12.95 13.57
C LEU A 293 15.60 -13.84 12.61
N THR A 294 15.08 -13.28 11.50
CA THR A 294 14.29 -14.04 10.51
C THR A 294 15.23 -14.94 9.73
N GLY A 295 16.38 -14.42 9.33
CA GLY A 295 17.43 -15.18 8.66
C GLY A 295 17.90 -16.35 9.51
N ALA A 296 18.16 -16.13 10.80
CA ALA A 296 18.56 -17.17 11.73
C ALA A 296 17.51 -18.29 11.83
N LEU A 297 16.24 -17.94 12.01
CA LEU A 297 15.12 -18.88 12.03
C LEU A 297 15.06 -19.73 10.76
N VAL A 298 15.14 -19.09 9.58
CA VAL A 298 15.08 -19.79 8.28
C VAL A 298 16.25 -20.74 8.10
N LEU A 299 17.48 -20.27 8.36
CA LEU A 299 18.69 -21.06 8.23
C LEU A 299 18.70 -22.25 9.19
N ALA A 300 18.28 -22.06 10.44
CA ALA A 300 18.17 -23.14 11.42
C ALA A 300 17.13 -24.19 11.01
N ARG A 301 15.97 -23.76 10.51
CA ARG A 301 14.95 -24.67 9.97
C ARG A 301 15.47 -25.48 8.78
N GLN A 302 16.22 -24.85 7.88
CA GLN A 302 16.84 -25.54 6.75
C GLN A 302 17.92 -26.51 7.22
N ALA A 303 18.79 -26.12 8.15
CA ALA A 303 19.82 -26.99 8.74
C ALA A 303 19.20 -28.24 9.37
N ALA A 304 18.15 -28.08 10.18
CA ALA A 304 17.42 -29.20 10.78
C ALA A 304 16.84 -30.16 9.72
N ARG A 305 16.29 -29.60 8.63
CA ARG A 305 15.71 -30.39 7.53
C ARG A 305 16.76 -31.17 6.75
N VAL A 306 17.87 -30.52 6.41
CA VAL A 306 18.98 -31.15 5.68
C VAL A 306 19.64 -32.23 6.53
N ALA A 307 19.87 -31.96 7.82
CA ALA A 307 20.38 -32.96 8.77
C ALA A 307 19.43 -34.16 8.93
N GLY A 308 18.12 -33.92 8.81
CA GLY A 308 17.09 -34.96 8.75
C GLY A 308 17.07 -35.78 7.45
N GLY A 309 17.87 -35.41 6.45
CA GLY A 309 17.97 -36.06 5.13
C GLY A 309 16.99 -35.52 4.08
N GLY A 310 16.23 -34.47 4.40
CA GLY A 310 15.34 -33.81 3.45
C GLY A 310 16.09 -32.83 2.53
N PRO A 311 15.53 -32.47 1.36
CA PRO A 311 16.08 -31.39 0.55
C PRO A 311 15.85 -30.03 1.23
N VAL A 312 16.72 -29.08 0.92
CA VAL A 312 16.54 -27.67 1.26
C VAL A 312 15.21 -27.20 0.68
N GLN A 313 14.42 -26.50 1.49
CA GLN A 313 13.18 -25.88 1.05
C GLN A 313 13.33 -24.36 1.16
N PRO A 314 12.91 -23.61 0.13
CA PRO A 314 12.87 -22.17 0.23
C PRO A 314 11.81 -21.76 1.27
N PRO A 315 12.03 -20.66 2.00
CA PRO A 315 10.99 -20.09 2.85
C PRO A 315 9.85 -19.50 2.00
N CYS A 316 8.78 -19.08 2.65
CA CYS A 316 7.76 -18.27 1.99
C CYS A 316 8.34 -16.87 1.71
N PHE A 317 8.40 -16.47 0.44
CA PHE A 317 8.96 -15.18 0.02
C PHE A 317 8.31 -14.00 0.74
N PHE A 318 6.99 -13.97 0.90
CA PHE A 318 6.32 -12.84 1.54
C PHE A 318 6.64 -12.73 3.04
N ASP A 319 6.68 -13.86 3.74
CA ASP A 319 6.97 -13.87 5.16
C ASP A 319 7.76 -15.14 5.48
N PRO A 320 9.08 -15.04 5.61
CA PRO A 320 9.93 -16.21 5.82
C PRO A 320 9.71 -16.90 7.18
N ALA A 321 9.06 -16.23 8.15
CA ALA A 321 8.70 -16.85 9.42
C ALA A 321 7.62 -17.93 9.23
N HIS A 322 6.75 -17.78 8.22
CA HIS A 322 5.79 -18.80 7.83
C HIS A 322 6.46 -20.13 7.45
N GLY A 323 5.65 -21.17 7.30
CA GLY A 323 6.09 -22.47 6.77
C GLY A 323 6.70 -22.39 5.36
N PRO A 324 7.29 -23.50 4.88
CA PRO A 324 8.06 -23.54 3.64
C PRO A 324 7.25 -23.10 2.41
N GLY A 325 7.93 -22.39 1.51
CA GLY A 325 7.40 -21.96 0.22
C GLY A 325 7.31 -23.14 -0.73
N THR A 326 6.18 -23.84 -0.73
CA THR A 326 5.97 -25.06 -1.52
C THR A 326 5.17 -24.83 -2.79
N ILE A 327 4.65 -23.61 -2.98
CA ILE A 327 3.81 -23.23 -4.10
C ILE A 327 4.45 -22.04 -4.80
N GLN A 328 4.76 -22.17 -6.09
CA GLN A 328 5.19 -21.03 -6.90
C GLN A 328 4.00 -20.13 -7.21
N VAL A 329 4.22 -18.82 -7.13
CA VAL A 329 3.24 -17.79 -7.52
C VAL A 329 3.90 -16.70 -8.34
N ASP A 330 3.16 -16.24 -9.36
CA ASP A 330 3.52 -15.08 -10.16
C ASP A 330 3.43 -13.83 -9.27
N TRP A 331 4.57 -13.18 -9.05
CA TRP A 331 4.64 -11.96 -8.25
C TRP A 331 4.81 -10.71 -9.11
N SER A 332 5.61 -10.80 -10.17
CA SER A 332 5.68 -9.81 -11.25
C SER A 332 5.82 -10.53 -12.59
N ASP A 333 5.75 -9.78 -13.70
CA ASP A 333 5.68 -10.32 -15.06
C ASP A 333 6.78 -11.35 -15.40
N ASP A 334 7.93 -11.28 -14.73
CA ASP A 334 9.08 -12.18 -14.94
C ASP A 334 9.59 -12.84 -13.64
N VAL A 335 8.87 -12.72 -12.52
CA VAL A 335 9.34 -13.24 -11.21
C VAL A 335 8.29 -14.15 -10.58
N GLU A 336 8.59 -15.44 -10.57
CA GLU A 336 7.92 -16.43 -9.73
C GLU A 336 8.63 -16.51 -8.37
N VAL A 337 7.85 -16.54 -7.29
CA VAL A 337 8.39 -16.66 -5.94
C VAL A 337 7.74 -17.83 -5.18
N PRO A 338 8.50 -18.55 -4.34
CA PRO A 338 7.95 -19.62 -3.53
C PRO A 338 7.14 -19.03 -2.37
N ALA A 339 5.89 -19.47 -2.22
CA ALA A 339 4.97 -19.01 -1.20
C ALA A 339 4.36 -20.17 -0.40
N CYS A 340 4.03 -19.90 0.86
CA CYS A 340 3.22 -20.84 1.65
C CYS A 340 1.79 -20.89 1.09
N ARG A 341 1.02 -21.92 1.46
CA ARG A 341 -0.36 -22.11 0.97
C ARG A 341 -1.24 -20.87 1.14
N ARG A 342 -1.14 -20.18 2.28
CA ARG A 342 -1.96 -19.01 2.61
C ARG A 342 -1.59 -17.79 1.75
N CYS A 343 -0.30 -17.46 1.67
CA CYS A 343 0.17 -16.35 0.86
C CYS A 343 -0.12 -16.60 -0.63
N ALA A 344 0.06 -17.84 -1.10
CA ALA A 344 -0.26 -18.19 -2.48
C ALA A 344 -1.75 -18.01 -2.82
N GLN A 345 -2.65 -18.31 -1.87
CA GLN A 345 -4.08 -18.08 -2.06
C GLN A 345 -4.43 -16.59 -2.13
N LEU A 346 -3.78 -15.75 -1.32
CA LEU A 346 -3.98 -14.30 -1.36
C LEU A 346 -3.55 -13.70 -2.71
N VAL A 347 -2.36 -14.05 -3.18
CA VAL A 347 -1.84 -13.58 -4.49
C VAL A 347 -2.78 -13.98 -5.61
N ARG A 348 -3.22 -15.25 -5.65
CA ARG A 348 -4.18 -15.73 -6.66
C ARG A 348 -5.53 -15.02 -6.63
N SER A 349 -5.92 -14.46 -5.48
CA SER A 349 -7.14 -13.66 -5.34
C SER A 349 -6.97 -12.19 -5.74
N GLY A 350 -5.80 -11.81 -6.31
CA GLY A 350 -5.50 -10.42 -6.67
C GLY A 350 -5.18 -9.54 -5.47
N ARG A 351 -4.85 -10.13 -4.31
CA ARG A 351 -4.53 -9.40 -3.07
C ARG A 351 -3.05 -9.53 -2.76
N THR A 352 -2.43 -8.44 -2.33
CA THR A 352 -1.03 -8.43 -1.88
C THR A 352 -0.91 -8.92 -0.44
N PRO A 353 -0.07 -9.94 -0.14
CA PRO A 353 0.24 -10.31 1.23
C PRO A 353 0.91 -9.15 1.98
N SER A 354 0.61 -9.00 3.28
CA SER A 354 1.21 -7.95 4.12
C SER A 354 2.74 -8.05 4.17
N GLY A 355 3.25 -9.28 4.17
CA GLY A 355 4.68 -9.56 4.24
C GLY A 355 5.30 -9.39 5.63
N LEU A 356 6.58 -9.78 5.74
CA LEU A 356 7.40 -9.44 6.88
C LEU A 356 7.63 -7.92 6.89
N GLN A 357 6.98 -7.26 7.85
CA GLN A 357 7.05 -5.82 8.05
C GLN A 357 8.31 -5.45 8.83
N VAL A 358 9.04 -4.46 8.35
CA VAL A 358 10.26 -3.94 8.99
C VAL A 358 10.21 -2.43 9.09
N TRP A 359 10.84 -1.90 10.12
CA TRP A 359 10.92 -0.46 10.33
C TRP A 359 11.99 0.15 9.44
N THR A 360 11.63 1.19 8.70
CA THR A 360 12.57 2.05 7.97
C THR A 360 12.58 3.44 8.56
N LYS A 361 13.74 4.10 8.49
CA LYS A 361 13.86 5.52 8.79
C LYS A 361 13.57 6.29 7.51
N SER A 362 12.46 7.03 7.48
CA SER A 362 12.03 7.87 6.37
C SER A 362 11.98 9.35 6.79
N GLY A 363 11.94 10.25 5.80
CA GLY A 363 11.90 11.71 5.99
C GLY A 363 13.26 12.43 5.92
N VAL A 364 13.23 13.76 5.75
CA VAL A 364 14.39 14.65 5.44
C VAL A 364 15.51 14.62 6.49
N LEU A 365 15.23 14.07 7.69
CA LEU A 365 16.19 13.91 8.79
C LEU A 365 16.23 12.47 9.36
N GLY A 366 15.56 11.49 8.73
CA GLY A 366 15.50 10.10 9.22
C GLY A 366 14.76 9.92 10.55
N LEU A 367 13.87 10.85 10.89
CA LEU A 367 13.15 10.90 12.18
C LEU A 367 11.79 10.21 12.13
N ASN A 368 11.23 9.95 10.95
CA ASN A 368 9.96 9.22 10.82
C ASN A 368 10.27 7.73 10.70
N ARG A 369 9.54 6.90 11.46
CA ARG A 369 9.61 5.44 11.35
C ARG A 369 8.38 4.98 10.58
N GLU A 370 8.61 4.37 9.42
CA GLU A 370 7.54 3.79 8.61
C GLU A 370 7.73 2.26 8.51
N GLN A 371 6.64 1.53 8.64
CA GLN A 371 6.65 0.08 8.43
C GLN A 371 6.44 -0.21 6.95
N VAL A 372 7.39 -0.94 6.37
CA VAL A 372 7.30 -1.39 4.99
C VAL A 372 7.63 -2.88 4.90
N PRO A 373 7.12 -3.61 3.90
CA PRO A 373 7.53 -4.98 3.67
C PRO A 373 9.03 -5.07 3.34
N TYR A 374 9.72 -6.10 3.83
CA TYR A 374 11.17 -6.20 3.65
C TYR A 374 11.65 -6.17 2.18
N TRP A 375 10.83 -6.63 1.23
CA TRP A 375 11.18 -6.63 -0.20
C TRP A 375 11.15 -5.24 -0.84
N THR A 376 10.76 -4.20 -0.11
CA THR A 376 10.88 -2.81 -0.56
C THR A 376 12.21 -2.17 -0.15
N LEU A 377 13.01 -2.84 0.68
CA LEU A 377 14.36 -2.42 1.03
C LEU A 377 15.32 -2.63 -0.14
N ASP A 378 16.41 -1.88 -0.16
CA ASP A 378 17.47 -2.08 -1.16
C ASP A 378 18.14 -3.46 -0.95
N PRO A 379 18.14 -4.34 -1.96
CA PRO A 379 18.83 -5.63 -1.90
C PRO A 379 20.32 -5.53 -1.59
N ASP A 380 21.00 -4.45 -1.98
CA ASP A 380 22.45 -4.31 -1.81
C ASP A 380 22.84 -4.03 -0.34
N ASP A 381 21.91 -3.49 0.45
CA ASP A 381 22.16 -3.10 1.85
C ASP A 381 22.09 -4.26 2.83
N ASN A 382 21.37 -5.35 2.49
CA ASN A 382 21.15 -6.46 3.42
C ASN A 382 21.08 -7.83 2.71
N PRO A 383 21.96 -8.79 3.09
CA PRO A 383 21.97 -10.13 2.47
C PRO A 383 20.66 -10.91 2.59
N MET A 384 19.82 -10.59 3.59
CA MET A 384 18.53 -11.25 3.79
C MET A 384 17.55 -10.79 2.73
N VAL A 385 17.56 -9.49 2.44
CA VAL A 385 16.74 -8.88 1.40
C VAL A 385 17.21 -9.37 0.03
N ALA A 386 18.53 -9.35 -0.22
CA ALA A 386 19.14 -9.79 -1.49
C ALA A 386 18.73 -11.20 -1.93
N THR A 387 18.61 -12.11 -0.97
CA THR A 387 18.31 -13.53 -1.24
C THR A 387 16.83 -13.86 -1.04
N GLY A 388 16.01 -12.91 -0.59
CA GLY A 388 14.65 -13.19 -0.10
C GLY A 388 14.66 -14.22 1.03
N PHE A 389 15.65 -14.15 1.93
CA PHE A 389 15.91 -15.13 2.98
C PHE A 389 16.21 -16.55 2.49
N GLY A 390 16.65 -16.71 1.25
CA GLY A 390 16.81 -18.02 0.63
C GLY A 390 15.67 -18.41 -0.32
N ALA A 391 14.65 -17.55 -0.48
CA ALA A 391 13.54 -17.80 -1.41
C ALA A 391 13.93 -17.58 -2.87
N LEU A 392 14.81 -16.60 -3.14
CA LEU A 392 15.24 -16.24 -4.49
C LEU A 392 16.54 -16.95 -4.88
N SER A 393 17.47 -17.11 -3.93
CA SER A 393 18.73 -17.84 -4.12
C SER A 393 19.19 -18.50 -2.83
N ASP A 394 19.86 -19.66 -2.93
CA ASP A 394 20.34 -20.41 -1.76
C ASP A 394 21.71 -19.94 -1.22
N GLU A 395 22.16 -18.76 -1.65
CA GLU A 395 23.48 -18.19 -1.31
C GLU A 395 23.54 -17.57 0.10
N LEU A 396 22.42 -17.54 0.81
CA LEU A 396 22.29 -16.90 2.11
C LEU A 396 23.37 -17.34 3.13
N PRO A 397 23.66 -18.66 3.31
CA PRO A 397 24.70 -19.08 4.24
C PRO A 397 26.08 -18.55 3.87
N ASP A 398 26.40 -18.52 2.58
CA ASP A 398 27.71 -18.12 2.08
C ASP A 398 27.91 -16.60 2.18
N ARG A 399 26.86 -15.80 1.95
CA ARG A 399 26.89 -14.33 2.16
C ARG A 399 27.10 -13.95 3.63
N ILE A 400 26.50 -14.71 4.56
CA ILE A 400 26.72 -14.49 6.00
C ILE A 400 28.15 -14.86 6.40
N ALA A 401 28.66 -15.97 5.89
CA ALA A 401 30.04 -16.39 6.14
C ALA A 401 31.05 -15.37 5.59
N GLY A 402 30.86 -14.87 4.36
CA GLY A 402 31.76 -13.88 3.75
C GLY A 402 31.83 -12.55 4.49
N ARG A 403 30.71 -12.08 5.07
CA ARG A 403 30.68 -10.84 5.87
C ARG A 403 31.57 -10.92 7.12
N LYS A 404 31.71 -12.11 7.70
CA LYS A 404 32.56 -12.35 8.88
C LYS A 404 34.05 -12.17 8.56
N ASP A 405 34.46 -12.46 7.33
CA ASP A 405 35.84 -12.37 6.89
C ASP A 405 36.24 -10.93 6.48
N GLU A 406 35.30 -10.07 6.08
CA GLU A 406 35.56 -8.66 5.76
C GLU A 406 35.63 -7.74 6.99
N VAL A 407 34.94 -8.12 8.08
CA VAL A 407 34.88 -7.34 9.33
C VAL A 407 36.04 -7.68 10.28
N ARG A 408 36.82 -8.73 9.99
CA ARG A 408 37.95 -9.20 10.78
C ARG A 408 39.29 -8.71 10.21
#